data_AF-X1PGP5-F1
#
_entry.id   AF-X1PGP5-F1
#
_cell.length_a   1.000
_cell.length_b   1.000
_cell.length_c   1.000
_cell.angle_alpha   90.00
_cell.angle_beta   90.00
_cell.angle_gamma   90.00
#
_symmetry.space_group_name_H-M   'P 1'
#
loop_
_entity.id
_entity.type
_entity.pdbx_description
1 polymer ?
#
loop_
_entity_poly.entity_id
_entity_poly.type
_entity_poly.pdbx_seq_one_letter_code
_entity_poly.pdbx_strand_id
1 'polypeptide(L)'
;MAIIVIVIASWLSGLWSCETGRKDLTDEERLTISDYVNSVSVLVQQSNKVSYKFFNTMAKTKELSREDMDSELLEIIEESKVILENSRELTPPEFFEVAHGYLELVFETRNKAYENFKPALFNVLRDLDLDISTTQITNTFLYMFMSDEIYLYFQDKLKESGENLGIKNLTIIDSVILKDRSLTSTQNVMEFISEIKSVA
;
A
#
# COMPACT_ATOMS: atom_id res chain seq x y z
N MET A 1 13.11 17.13 1.66
CA MET A 1 13.01 16.96 0.19
C MET A 1 14.32 16.58 -0.51
N ALA A 2 15.42 16.29 0.20
CA ALA A 2 16.66 15.80 -0.44
C ALA A 2 16.76 14.26 -0.46
N ILE A 3 16.18 13.57 0.53
CA ILE A 3 16.27 12.11 0.68
C ILE A 3 15.47 11.39 -0.43
N ILE A 4 14.32 11.93 -0.84
CA ILE A 4 13.47 11.34 -1.90
C ILE A 4 14.20 11.35 -3.25
N VAL A 5 14.95 12.41 -3.56
CA VAL A 5 15.70 12.53 -4.83
C VAL A 5 16.89 11.57 -4.89
N ILE A 6 17.58 11.33 -3.77
CA ILE A 6 18.75 10.44 -3.71
C ILE A 6 18.33 8.96 -3.83
N VAL A 7 17.19 8.58 -3.24
CA VAL A 7 16.66 7.23 -3.40
C VAL A 7 16.23 7.00 -4.86
N ILE A 8 15.51 7.92 -5.49
CA ILE A 8 15.09 7.79 -6.90
C ILE A 8 16.31 7.66 -7.84
N ALA A 9 17.37 8.46 -7.65
CA ALA A 9 18.58 8.40 -8.48
C ALA A 9 19.39 7.10 -8.32
N SER A 10 19.33 6.45 -7.16
CA SER A 10 20.07 5.21 -6.87
C SER A 10 19.41 3.96 -7.46
N TRP A 11 18.09 3.98 -7.69
CA TRP A 11 17.38 2.90 -8.38
C TRP A 11 17.55 3.00 -9.91
N LEU A 12 17.64 4.22 -10.44
CA LEU A 12 17.86 4.46 -11.87
C LEU A 12 19.22 3.95 -12.39
N SER A 13 20.29 4.01 -11.58
CA SER A 13 21.59 3.47 -11.99
C SER A 13 21.64 1.93 -12.02
N GLY A 14 20.76 1.26 -11.28
CA GLY A 14 20.58 -0.20 -11.32
C GLY A 14 19.73 -0.69 -12.49
N LEU A 15 18.69 0.08 -12.86
CA LEU A 15 17.86 -0.18 -14.05
C LEU A 15 18.66 -0.07 -15.37
N TRP A 16 19.71 0.76 -15.37
CA TRP A 16 20.46 1.13 -16.58
C TRP A 16 21.94 0.76 -16.57
N SER A 17 22.43 -0.09 -15.66
CA SER A 17 23.69 -0.83 -15.91
C SER A 17 23.55 -1.88 -17.03
N CYS A 18 22.59 -1.66 -17.93
CA CYS A 18 21.95 -2.60 -18.82
C CYS A 18 22.41 -2.33 -20.26
N GLU A 19 23.69 -2.62 -20.55
CA GLU A 19 24.11 -2.99 -21.91
C GLU A 19 23.58 -4.39 -22.30
N THR A 20 22.80 -5.04 -21.43
CA THR A 20 22.33 -6.43 -21.58
C THR A 20 20.82 -6.62 -21.66
N GLY A 21 20.03 -5.53 -21.79
CA GLY A 21 18.66 -5.60 -22.28
C GLY A 21 18.58 -6.23 -23.68
N ARG A 22 17.42 -6.70 -24.14
CA ARG A 22 17.28 -7.00 -25.58
C ARG A 22 17.77 -5.78 -26.35
N LYS A 23 18.71 -5.99 -27.28
CA LYS A 23 19.29 -4.92 -28.13
C LYS A 23 18.23 -4.22 -29.00
N ASP A 24 17.00 -4.73 -29.00
CA ASP A 24 15.91 -4.35 -29.88
C ASP A 24 14.89 -3.40 -29.23
N LEU A 25 14.97 -3.11 -27.92
CA LEU A 25 14.13 -2.09 -27.30
C LEU A 25 14.56 -0.70 -27.77
N THR A 26 13.62 0.03 -28.37
CA THR A 26 13.77 1.43 -28.77
C THR A 26 13.96 2.34 -27.56
N ASP A 27 14.56 3.51 -27.76
CA ASP A 27 14.74 4.49 -26.68
C ASP A 27 13.40 4.94 -26.09
N GLU A 28 12.35 5.01 -26.93
CA GLU A 28 10.98 5.34 -26.51
C GLU A 28 10.41 4.28 -25.56
N GLU A 29 10.48 2.99 -25.91
CA GLU A 29 9.99 1.91 -25.04
C GLU A 29 10.70 1.89 -23.69
N ARG A 30 12.02 2.14 -23.69
CA ARG A 30 12.80 2.17 -22.45
C ARG A 30 12.40 3.36 -21.57
N LEU A 31 12.13 4.51 -22.18
CA LEU A 31 11.63 5.69 -21.47
C LEU A 31 10.26 5.41 -20.87
N THR A 32 9.33 4.85 -21.64
CA THR A 32 7.98 4.48 -21.16
C THR A 32 8.03 3.49 -19.99
N ILE A 33 8.90 2.48 -20.06
CA ILE A 33 9.11 1.52 -18.98
C ILE A 33 9.65 2.23 -17.73
N SER A 34 10.67 3.07 -17.89
CA SER A 34 11.24 3.83 -16.79
C SER A 34 10.20 4.74 -16.12
N ASP A 35 9.43 5.47 -16.91
CA ASP A 35 8.39 6.38 -16.42
C ASP A 35 7.27 5.64 -15.69
N TYR A 36 6.85 4.48 -16.20
CA TYR A 36 5.90 3.61 -15.54
C TYR A 36 6.41 3.13 -14.18
N VAL A 37 7.62 2.57 -14.13
CA VAL A 37 8.22 2.03 -12.89
C VAL A 37 8.42 3.14 -11.84
N ASN A 38 8.81 4.34 -12.29
CA ASN A 38 8.92 5.51 -11.42
C ASN A 38 7.57 5.93 -10.86
N SER A 39 6.54 5.98 -11.70
CA SER A 39 5.17 6.31 -11.30
C SER A 39 4.63 5.32 -10.27
N VAL A 40 4.81 4.01 -10.51
CA VAL A 40 4.42 2.98 -9.53
C VAL A 40 5.20 3.14 -8.23
N SER A 41 6.50 3.41 -8.29
CA SER A 41 7.33 3.61 -7.09
C SER A 41 6.80 4.76 -6.23
N VAL A 42 6.38 5.87 -6.86
CA VAL A 42 5.78 7.01 -6.15
C VAL A 42 4.47 6.60 -5.47
N LEU A 43 3.58 5.89 -6.17
CA LEU A 43 2.31 5.42 -5.58
C LEU A 43 2.53 4.47 -4.40
N VAL A 44 3.50 3.56 -4.52
CA VAL A 44 3.85 2.64 -3.43
C VAL A 44 4.41 3.40 -2.22
N GLN A 45 5.28 4.40 -2.44
CA GLN A 45 5.79 5.25 -1.34
C GLN A 45 4.67 6.00 -0.64
N GLN A 46 3.73 6.56 -1.40
CA GLN A 46 2.55 7.23 -0.85
C GLN A 46 1.70 6.25 -0.05
N SER A 47 1.45 5.04 -0.56
CA SER A 47 0.70 4.00 0.14
C SER A 47 1.35 3.57 1.45
N ASN A 48 2.67 3.41 1.47
CA ASN A 48 3.45 3.12 2.69
C ASN A 48 3.32 4.27 3.71
N LYS A 49 3.35 5.53 3.24
CA LYS A 49 3.15 6.70 4.10
C LYS A 49 1.75 6.75 4.70
N VAL A 50 0.71 6.42 3.94
CA VAL A 50 -0.68 6.34 4.43
C VAL A 50 -0.80 5.28 5.53
N SER A 51 -0.22 4.09 5.33
CA SER A 51 -0.18 3.07 6.38
C SER A 51 0.57 3.54 7.63
N TYR A 52 1.72 4.18 7.44
CA TYR A 52 2.46 4.75 8.57
C TYR A 52 1.60 5.75 9.36
N LYS A 53 0.90 6.65 8.66
CA LYS A 53 -0.05 7.61 9.27
C LYS A 53 -1.14 6.87 10.03
N PHE A 54 -1.79 5.88 9.43
CA PHE A 54 -2.81 5.05 10.08
C PHE A 54 -2.35 4.45 11.41
N PHE A 55 -1.24 3.71 11.42
CA PHE A 55 -0.76 3.09 12.65
C PHE A 55 -0.26 4.12 13.68
N ASN A 56 0.24 5.27 13.24
CA ASN A 56 0.61 6.36 14.13
C ASN A 56 -0.62 7.02 14.76
N THR A 57 -1.71 7.20 14.02
CA THR A 57 -3.01 7.65 14.55
C THR A 57 -3.52 6.65 15.60
N MET A 58 -3.43 5.35 15.32
CA MET A 58 -3.84 4.30 16.28
C MET A 58 -2.97 4.27 17.56
N ALA A 59 -1.67 4.52 17.43
CA ALA A 59 -0.77 4.60 18.59
C ALA A 59 -1.05 5.83 19.47
N LYS A 60 -1.66 6.88 18.92
CA LYS A 60 -1.94 8.16 19.60
C LYS A 60 -3.40 8.35 19.98
N THR A 61 -4.21 7.29 19.95
CA THR A 61 -5.65 7.35 20.30
C THR A 61 -5.91 7.99 21.66
N LYS A 62 -4.97 7.86 22.62
CA LYS A 62 -5.03 8.48 23.96
C LYS A 62 -4.90 10.00 23.97
N GLU A 63 -4.25 10.55 22.94
CA GLU A 63 -3.89 11.97 22.84
C GLU A 63 -4.82 12.74 21.92
N LEU A 64 -5.60 12.03 21.09
CA LEU A 64 -6.49 12.61 20.09
C LEU A 64 -7.89 12.74 20.65
N SER A 65 -8.54 13.87 20.37
CA SER A 65 -9.99 13.95 20.56
C SER A 65 -10.70 13.02 19.57
N ARG A 66 -11.96 12.69 19.86
CA ARG A 66 -12.79 11.91 18.95
C ARG A 66 -12.92 12.56 17.56
N GLU A 67 -13.03 13.88 17.53
CA GLU A 67 -13.15 14.68 16.30
C GLU A 67 -11.84 14.65 15.50
N ASP A 68 -10.69 14.82 16.18
CA ASP A 68 -9.38 14.74 15.54
C ASP A 68 -9.14 13.34 14.95
N MET A 69 -9.49 12.29 15.69
CA MET A 69 -9.37 10.91 15.20
C MET A 69 -10.30 10.64 14.00
N ASP A 70 -11.52 11.18 14.00
CA ASP A 70 -12.44 11.05 12.87
C ASP A 70 -11.86 11.72 11.61
N SER A 71 -11.34 12.94 11.78
CA SER A 71 -10.71 13.72 10.72
C SER A 71 -9.47 13.03 10.14
N GLU A 72 -8.55 12.57 11.00
CA GLU A 72 -7.33 11.87 10.59
C GLU A 72 -7.64 10.58 9.83
N LEU A 73 -8.64 9.80 10.29
CA LEU A 73 -9.06 8.58 9.61
C LEU A 73 -9.75 8.86 8.27
N LEU A 74 -10.51 9.95 8.16
CA LEU A 74 -11.07 10.38 6.86
C LEU A 74 -9.96 10.77 5.89
N GLU A 75 -8.97 11.54 6.33
CA GLU A 75 -7.85 11.93 5.48
C GLU A 75 -7.06 10.71 4.99
N ILE A 76 -6.84 9.71 5.84
CA ILE A 76 -6.23 8.42 5.46
C ILE A 76 -7.02 7.72 4.36
N ILE A 77 -8.35 7.68 4.47
CA ILE A 77 -9.23 7.04 3.47
C ILE A 77 -9.13 7.79 2.14
N GLU A 78 -9.23 9.12 2.15
CA GLU A 78 -9.16 9.94 0.95
C GLU A 78 -7.77 9.89 0.29
N GLU A 79 -6.68 9.98 1.07
CA GLU A 79 -5.31 9.79 0.55
C GLU A 79 -5.15 8.40 -0.09
N SER A 80 -5.67 7.35 0.55
CA SER A 80 -5.63 5.99 -0.01
C SER A 80 -6.46 5.85 -1.28
N LYS A 81 -7.58 6.56 -1.38
CA LYS A 81 -8.46 6.54 -2.55
C LYS A 81 -7.82 7.25 -3.74
N VAL A 82 -7.18 8.39 -3.51
CA VAL A 82 -6.41 9.10 -4.54
C VAL A 82 -5.29 8.22 -5.10
N ILE A 83 -4.60 7.43 -4.26
CA ILE A 83 -3.58 6.49 -4.74
C ILE A 83 -4.19 5.42 -5.66
N LEU A 84 -5.34 4.86 -5.29
CA LEU A 84 -6.06 3.89 -6.11
C LEU A 84 -6.51 4.50 -7.44
N GLU A 85 -7.10 5.69 -7.43
CA GLU A 85 -7.52 6.40 -8.65
C GLU A 85 -6.33 6.70 -9.56
N ASN A 86 -5.25 7.25 -9.00
CA ASN A 86 -4.02 7.50 -9.75
C ASN A 86 -3.41 6.21 -10.33
N SER A 87 -3.52 5.07 -9.63
CA SER A 87 -3.04 3.79 -10.17
C SER A 87 -3.81 3.36 -11.40
N ARG A 88 -5.14 3.55 -11.42
CA ARG A 88 -6.02 3.22 -12.55
C ARG A 88 -5.87 4.16 -13.74
N GLU A 89 -5.34 5.36 -13.50
CA GLU A 89 -5.01 6.34 -14.54
C GLU A 89 -3.63 6.09 -15.19
N LEU A 90 -2.79 5.23 -14.61
CA LEU A 90 -1.52 4.86 -15.23
C LEU A 90 -1.78 4.02 -16.49
N THR A 91 -1.04 4.32 -17.55
CA THR A 91 -0.99 3.47 -18.74
C THR A 91 0.22 2.54 -18.63
N PRO A 92 0.05 1.26 -18.24
CA PRO A 92 1.17 0.34 -18.23
C PRO A 92 1.64 0.04 -19.68
N PRO A 93 2.95 -0.18 -19.90
CA PRO A 93 3.42 -0.86 -21.11
C PRO A 93 2.69 -2.21 -21.28
N GLU A 94 2.43 -2.62 -22.53
CA GLU A 94 1.67 -3.85 -22.85
C GLU A 94 2.17 -5.08 -22.07
N PHE A 95 3.49 -5.26 -21.99
CA PHE A 95 4.11 -6.39 -21.28
C PHE A 95 3.90 -6.36 -19.75
N PHE A 96 3.49 -5.23 -19.17
CA PHE A 96 3.26 -5.04 -17.75
C PHE A 96 1.78 -4.97 -17.36
N GLU A 97 0.84 -5.10 -18.30
CA GLU A 97 -0.61 -5.03 -18.00
C GLU A 97 -1.05 -6.03 -16.92
N VAL A 98 -0.58 -7.27 -16.99
CA VAL A 98 -0.91 -8.30 -15.98
C VAL A 98 -0.36 -7.92 -14.60
N ALA A 99 0.89 -7.45 -14.53
CA ALA A 99 1.47 -6.98 -13.28
C ALA A 99 0.69 -5.77 -12.75
N HIS A 100 0.32 -4.84 -13.62
CA HIS A 100 -0.46 -3.67 -13.28
C HIS A 100 -1.83 -4.01 -12.67
N GLY A 101 -2.53 -5.02 -13.20
CA GLY A 101 -3.78 -5.48 -12.60
C GLY A 101 -3.62 -5.96 -11.14
N TYR A 102 -2.49 -6.57 -10.78
CA TYR A 102 -2.20 -6.90 -9.38
C TYR A 102 -1.93 -5.65 -8.55
N LEU A 103 -1.23 -4.65 -9.09
CA LEU A 103 -0.99 -3.38 -8.40
C LEU A 103 -2.30 -2.65 -8.09
N GLU A 104 -3.24 -2.57 -9.04
CA GLU A 104 -4.57 -2.00 -8.79
C GLU A 104 -5.29 -2.74 -7.66
N LEU A 105 -5.22 -4.09 -7.67
CA LEU A 105 -5.82 -4.92 -6.63
C LEU A 105 -5.18 -4.68 -5.25
N VAL A 106 -3.86 -4.42 -5.19
CA VAL A 106 -3.19 -4.01 -3.94
C VAL A 106 -3.84 -2.74 -3.41
N PHE A 107 -3.91 -1.68 -4.21
CA PHE A 107 -4.42 -0.39 -3.74
C PHE A 107 -5.92 -0.43 -3.42
N GLU A 108 -6.70 -1.22 -4.17
CA GLU A 108 -8.12 -1.42 -3.88
C GLU A 108 -8.32 -2.13 -2.54
N THR A 109 -7.55 -3.18 -2.29
CA THR A 109 -7.61 -3.94 -1.02
C THR A 109 -7.20 -3.07 0.16
N ARG A 110 -6.16 -2.24 0.00
CA ARG A 110 -5.70 -1.29 1.02
C ARG A 110 -6.75 -0.22 1.32
N ASN A 111 -7.33 0.39 0.29
CA ASN A 111 -8.38 1.41 0.47
C ASN A 111 -9.60 0.84 1.21
N LYS A 112 -10.09 -0.35 0.80
CA LYS A 112 -11.18 -1.06 1.50
C LYS A 112 -10.85 -1.35 2.96
N ALA A 113 -9.59 -1.65 3.29
CA ALA A 113 -9.19 -1.88 4.67
C ALA A 113 -9.45 -0.64 5.55
N TYR A 114 -9.05 0.54 5.06
CA TYR A 114 -9.26 1.81 5.78
C TYR A 114 -10.73 2.22 5.85
N GLU A 115 -11.47 2.09 4.74
CA GLU A 115 -12.91 2.40 4.68
C GLU A 115 -13.72 1.58 5.70
N ASN A 116 -13.41 0.29 5.82
CA ASN A 116 -14.11 -0.60 6.77
C ASN A 116 -13.69 -0.35 8.23
N PHE A 117 -12.45 0.07 8.45
CA PHE A 117 -11.92 0.22 9.80
C PHE A 117 -12.58 1.36 10.58
N LYS A 118 -12.70 2.54 9.94
CA LYS A 118 -13.20 3.76 10.60
C LYS A 118 -14.58 3.54 11.28
N PRO A 119 -15.63 3.08 10.57
CA PRO A 119 -16.94 2.88 11.20
C PRO A 119 -16.89 1.80 12.29
N ALA A 120 -16.15 0.72 12.07
CA ALA A 120 -16.02 -0.36 13.04
C ALA A 120 -15.36 0.13 14.35
N LEU A 121 -14.29 0.94 14.25
CA LEU A 121 -13.64 1.54 15.41
C LEU A 121 -14.63 2.39 16.23
N PHE A 122 -15.40 3.27 15.57
CA PHE A 122 -16.32 4.14 16.29
C PHE A 122 -17.53 3.43 16.88
N ASN A 123 -17.94 2.30 16.31
CA ASN A 123 -18.94 1.41 16.91
C ASN A 123 -18.38 0.74 18.16
N VAL A 124 -17.18 0.17 18.06
CA VAL A 124 -16.47 -0.43 19.20
C VAL A 124 -16.34 0.57 20.35
N LEU A 125 -15.87 1.79 20.08
CA LEU A 125 -15.70 2.87 21.06
C LEU A 125 -17.01 3.33 21.72
N ARG A 126 -18.17 3.03 21.13
CA ARG A 126 -19.50 3.34 21.68
C ARG A 126 -20.18 2.13 22.31
N ASP A 127 -19.47 1.00 22.43
CA ASP A 127 -20.03 -0.28 22.85
C ASP A 127 -21.20 -0.77 21.98
N LEU A 128 -21.18 -0.42 20.69
CA LEU A 128 -22.18 -0.83 19.71
C LEU A 128 -21.68 -2.03 18.93
N ASP A 129 -22.51 -3.07 18.83
CA ASP A 129 -22.29 -4.27 18.02
C ASP A 129 -20.85 -4.81 18.10
N LEU A 130 -20.37 -5.05 19.33
CA LEU A 130 -18.97 -5.37 19.60
C LEU A 130 -18.44 -6.55 18.77
N ASP A 131 -19.22 -7.63 18.66
CA ASP A 131 -18.82 -8.81 17.90
C ASP A 131 -18.67 -8.51 16.40
N ILE A 132 -19.62 -7.77 15.83
CA ILE A 132 -19.62 -7.37 14.42
C ILE A 132 -18.45 -6.42 14.16
N SER A 133 -18.26 -5.44 15.02
CA SER A 133 -17.24 -4.41 14.84
C SER A 133 -15.82 -4.97 15.07
N THR A 134 -15.65 -5.89 16.02
CA THR A 134 -14.39 -6.65 16.19
C THR A 134 -14.08 -7.49 14.96
N THR A 135 -15.10 -8.14 14.38
CA THR A 135 -14.96 -8.91 13.13
C THR A 135 -14.55 -8.00 11.97
N GLN A 136 -15.17 -6.82 11.85
CA GLN A 136 -14.83 -5.84 10.81
C GLN A 136 -13.39 -5.33 10.96
N ILE A 137 -12.95 -5.03 12.19
CA ILE A 137 -11.55 -4.64 12.45
C ILE A 137 -10.59 -5.78 12.12
N THR A 138 -10.94 -7.02 12.48
CA THR A 138 -10.14 -8.19 12.10
C THR A 138 -10.03 -8.33 10.58
N ASN A 139 -11.14 -8.14 9.86
CA ASN A 139 -11.16 -8.16 8.40
C ASN A 139 -10.34 -7.02 7.79
N THR A 140 -10.31 -5.84 8.40
CA THR A 140 -9.38 -4.76 7.99
C THR A 140 -7.94 -5.25 8.02
N PHE A 141 -7.49 -5.83 9.13
CA PHE A 141 -6.10 -6.30 9.22
C PHE A 141 -5.83 -7.48 8.28
N LEU A 142 -6.82 -8.34 8.05
CA LEU A 142 -6.73 -9.39 7.04
C LEU A 142 -6.59 -8.80 5.62
N TYR A 143 -7.33 -7.75 5.28
CA TYR A 143 -7.18 -7.07 3.99
C TYR A 143 -5.81 -6.41 3.86
N MET A 144 -5.28 -5.80 4.92
CA MET A 144 -3.91 -5.28 4.90
C MET A 144 -2.89 -6.39 4.62
N PHE A 145 -3.00 -7.51 5.34
CA PHE A 145 -2.18 -8.70 5.11
C PHE A 145 -2.29 -9.21 3.67
N MET A 146 -3.51 -9.41 3.17
CA MET A 146 -3.74 -9.86 1.80
C MET A 146 -3.12 -8.90 0.79
N SER A 147 -3.23 -7.59 1.01
CA SER A 147 -2.63 -6.59 0.12
C SER A 147 -1.10 -6.68 0.07
N ASP A 148 -0.46 -7.04 1.18
CA ASP A 148 0.99 -7.25 1.24
C ASP A 148 1.38 -8.52 0.47
N GLU A 149 0.60 -9.59 0.58
CA GLU A 149 0.84 -10.82 -0.19
C GLU A 149 0.58 -10.60 -1.69
N ILE A 150 -0.47 -9.87 -2.08
CA ILE A 150 -0.75 -9.49 -3.48
C ILE A 150 0.38 -8.61 -4.03
N TYR A 151 0.98 -7.74 -3.20
CA TYR A 151 2.10 -6.91 -3.61
C TYR A 151 3.33 -7.74 -3.99
N LEU A 152 3.60 -8.84 -3.27
CA LEU A 152 4.66 -9.79 -3.64
C LEU A 152 4.39 -10.42 -5.02
N TYR A 153 3.14 -10.83 -5.29
CA TYR A 153 2.77 -11.34 -6.62
C TYR A 153 2.92 -10.28 -7.72
N PHE A 154 2.60 -9.02 -7.43
CA PHE A 154 2.86 -7.91 -8.35
C PHE A 154 4.37 -7.79 -8.64
N GLN A 155 5.24 -7.81 -7.63
CA GLN A 155 6.68 -7.73 -7.80
C GLN A 155 7.22 -8.90 -8.64
N ASP A 156 6.74 -10.12 -8.38
CA ASP A 156 7.11 -11.31 -9.14
C ASP A 156 6.71 -11.19 -10.61
N LYS A 157 5.47 -10.75 -10.89
CA LYS A 157 4.98 -10.59 -12.26
C LYS A 157 5.66 -9.45 -13.01
N LEU A 158 5.94 -8.34 -12.33
CA LEU A 158 6.70 -7.23 -12.90
C LEU A 158 8.10 -7.71 -13.31
N LYS A 159 8.77 -8.46 -12.42
CA LYS A 159 10.08 -9.04 -12.67
C LYS A 159 10.06 -10.02 -13.84
N GLU A 160 9.11 -10.96 -13.86
CA GLU A 160 8.92 -11.93 -14.95
C GLU A 160 8.76 -11.22 -16.30
N SER A 161 7.90 -10.19 -16.37
CA SER A 161 7.73 -9.40 -17.58
C SER A 161 9.00 -8.62 -17.97
N GLY A 162 9.74 -8.09 -17.00
CA GLY A 162 11.02 -7.43 -17.25
C GLY A 162 12.06 -8.38 -17.84
N GLU A 163 12.18 -9.59 -17.29
CA GLU A 163 13.07 -10.64 -17.78
C GLU A 163 12.71 -11.07 -19.20
N ASN A 164 11.43 -11.17 -19.53
CA ASN A 164 10.94 -11.46 -20.90
C ASN A 164 11.35 -10.37 -21.92
N LEU A 165 11.53 -9.14 -21.46
CA LEU A 165 12.07 -8.02 -22.24
C LEU A 165 13.61 -7.94 -22.22
N GLY A 166 14.27 -8.87 -21.53
CA GLY A 166 15.72 -8.87 -21.31
C GLY A 166 16.18 -7.84 -20.28
N ILE A 167 15.28 -7.13 -19.61
CA ILE A 167 15.60 -6.18 -18.54
C ILE A 167 15.93 -6.97 -17.27
N LYS A 168 17.22 -7.08 -16.99
CA LYS A 168 17.71 -7.73 -15.77
C LYS A 168 17.64 -6.75 -14.60
N ASN A 169 17.23 -7.24 -13.43
CA ASN A 169 17.13 -6.46 -12.19
C ASN A 169 16.09 -5.32 -12.24
N LEU A 170 14.97 -5.53 -12.93
CA LEU A 170 13.80 -4.67 -12.74
C LEU A 170 13.29 -4.85 -11.30
N THR A 171 13.60 -3.88 -10.44
CA THR A 171 13.22 -3.91 -9.03
C THR A 171 12.38 -2.69 -8.71
N ILE A 172 11.39 -2.89 -7.86
CA ILE A 172 10.60 -1.83 -7.23
C ILE A 172 10.76 -1.89 -5.72
N ILE A 173 10.53 -0.77 -5.04
CA ILE A 173 10.65 -0.70 -3.58
C ILE A 173 9.74 -1.73 -2.89
N ASP A 174 10.14 -2.19 -1.71
CA ASP A 174 9.29 -3.09 -0.92
C ASP A 174 8.12 -2.33 -0.28
N SER A 175 7.04 -3.05 -0.05
CA SER A 175 5.83 -2.52 0.59
C SER A 175 5.23 -3.57 1.49
N VAL A 176 5.19 -3.24 2.79
CA VAL A 176 4.47 -4.00 3.81
C VAL A 176 3.72 -2.98 4.64
N ILE A 177 2.39 -3.02 4.58
CA ILE A 177 1.56 -2.06 5.31
C ILE A 177 1.09 -2.61 6.65
N LEU A 178 0.91 -3.92 6.82
CA LEU A 178 0.52 -4.48 8.11
C LEU A 178 1.74 -4.57 9.03
N LYS A 179 1.80 -3.72 10.08
CA LYS A 179 2.93 -3.70 11.01
C LYS A 179 3.04 -4.94 11.90
N ASP A 180 1.91 -5.50 12.30
CA ASP A 180 1.85 -6.71 13.12
C ASP A 180 0.88 -7.72 12.53
N ARG A 181 1.42 -8.85 12.04
CA ARG A 181 0.64 -9.95 11.46
C ARG A 181 -0.26 -10.63 12.50
N SER A 182 0.05 -10.50 13.79
CA SER A 182 -0.75 -11.06 14.88
C SER A 182 -2.17 -10.47 14.94
N LEU A 183 -2.36 -9.24 14.44
CA LEU A 183 -3.65 -8.55 14.35
C LEU A 183 -4.63 -9.16 13.33
N THR A 184 -4.21 -10.19 12.59
CA THR A 184 -5.13 -11.02 11.80
C THR A 184 -5.95 -12.00 12.65
N SER A 185 -5.58 -12.18 13.92
CA SER A 185 -6.31 -12.98 14.90
C SER A 185 -7.34 -12.14 15.64
N THR A 186 -8.59 -12.62 15.70
CA THR A 186 -9.66 -11.98 16.47
C THR A 186 -9.29 -11.77 17.95
N GLN A 187 -8.54 -12.70 18.56
CA GLN A 187 -8.10 -12.57 19.95
C GLN A 187 -7.23 -11.32 20.16
N ASN A 188 -6.24 -11.13 19.29
CA ASN A 188 -5.32 -10.00 19.38
C ASN A 188 -6.02 -8.69 19.01
N VAL A 189 -7.02 -8.73 18.14
CA VAL A 189 -7.88 -7.58 17.85
C VAL A 189 -8.71 -7.17 19.07
N MET A 190 -9.25 -8.11 19.84
CA MET A 190 -9.95 -7.78 21.09
C MET A 190 -9.02 -7.13 22.12
N GLU A 191 -7.77 -7.56 22.21
CA GLU A 191 -6.74 -6.95 23.05
C GLU A 191 -6.43 -5.52 22.57
N PHE A 192 -6.17 -5.34 21.26
CA PHE A 192 -5.99 -4.03 20.64
C PHE A 192 -7.16 -3.08 20.90
N ILE A 193 -8.40 -3.56 20.75
CA ILE A 193 -9.62 -2.80 21.05
C ILE A 193 -9.66 -2.40 22.54
N SER A 194 -9.33 -3.33 23.43
CA SER A 194 -9.35 -3.08 24.88
C SER A 194 -8.33 -2.02 25.26
N GLU A 195 -7.14 -2.05 24.65
CA GLU A 195 -6.11 -1.01 24.83
C GLU A 195 -6.62 0.37 24.39
N ILE A 196 -7.30 0.45 23.24
CA ILE A 196 -7.90 1.70 22.74
C ILE A 196 -9.05 2.18 23.63
N LYS A 197 -9.88 1.28 24.16
CA LYS A 197 -11.00 1.64 25.05
C LYS A 197 -10.57 2.07 26.43
N SER A 198 -9.52 1.47 26.98
CA SER A 198 -9.02 1.76 28.34
C SER A 198 -8.59 3.22 28.54
N VAL A 199 -8.58 3.99 27.46
CA VAL A 199 -7.98 5.31 27.32
C VAL A 199 -8.85 6.29 26.53
N ALA A 200 -10.04 5.87 26.08
CA ALA A 200 -11.00 6.69 25.33
C ALA A 200 -12.17 7.15 26.22
#